data_AF-A0A9W7YLW6-F1
#
_entry.id   AF-A0A9W7YLW6-F1
#
_cell.length_a   1.000
_cell.length_b   1.000
_cell.length_c   1.000
_cell.angle_alpha   90.00
_cell.angle_beta   90.00
_cell.angle_gamma   90.00
#
_symmetry.space_group_name_H-M   'P 1'
#
loop_
_entity.id
_entity.type
_entity.pdbx_description
1 polymer ?
#
loop_
_entity_poly.entity_id
_entity_poly.type
_entity_poly.pdbx_seq_one_letter_code
_entity_poly.pdbx_strand_id
1 'polypeptide(L)'
;MLESQDVELTTAWMQNAATRVHAEQPLLPRGDFAKQVFREAFLDLCFAPTAVEVQNVPITLALDQARIQELQNEIQVLLSTGVLCALVKGTCKMNDTEHLAVAPKILACLQSNDVTMDRVVETVVEVSGKHSMDQLVRKTLSKDSLAYRAMENGLRKLIIAQLGKKDYLNSPFKAELTQLSLSVVHTNICSLVGRIDRLSEFNWQVHVQWYAKINRFIFN
;
A
#
# COMPACT_ATOMS: atom_id res chain seq x y z
N MET A 1 25.58 9.35 21.08
CA MET A 1 24.25 9.08 21.69
C MET A 1 23.15 9.05 20.65
N LEU A 2 23.08 9.97 19.67
CA LEU A 2 22.09 9.93 18.57
C LEU A 2 22.22 8.68 17.67
N GLU A 3 23.46 8.23 17.39
CA GLU A 3 23.70 7.05 16.55
C GLU A 3 23.11 5.73 17.12
N SER A 4 22.91 5.59 18.44
CA SER A 4 22.37 4.33 18.98
C SER A 4 20.85 4.24 18.82
N GLN A 5 20.15 5.37 19.00
CA GLN A 5 18.70 5.43 18.90
C GLN A 5 18.21 5.24 17.45
N ASP A 6 18.91 5.82 16.48
CA ASP A 6 18.57 5.69 15.05
C ASP A 6 18.79 4.27 14.52
N VAL A 7 19.83 3.59 15.04
CA VAL A 7 20.11 2.17 14.75
C VAL A 7 19.08 1.26 15.40
N GLU A 8 18.66 1.54 16.64
CA GLU A 8 17.62 0.79 17.33
C GLU A 8 16.27 0.86 16.60
N LEU A 9 15.86 2.06 16.16
CA LEU A 9 14.62 2.25 15.41
C LEU A 9 14.65 1.49 14.07
N THR A 10 15.76 1.59 13.34
CA THR A 10 15.93 0.86 12.07
C THR A 10 15.94 -0.66 12.29
N THR A 11 16.52 -1.13 13.41
CA THR A 11 16.58 -2.56 13.75
C THR A 11 15.21 -3.10 14.13
N ALA A 12 14.46 -2.41 15.00
CA ALA A 12 13.12 -2.82 15.41
C ALA A 12 12.16 -2.87 14.20
N TRP A 13 12.27 -1.90 13.31
CA TRP A 13 11.51 -1.85 12.06
C TRP A 13 11.77 -3.08 11.17
N MET A 14 13.02 -3.47 10.96
CA MET A 14 13.37 -4.66 10.18
C MET A 14 13.01 -5.98 10.89
N GLN A 15 13.09 -6.04 12.22
CA GLN A 15 12.74 -7.24 12.99
C GLN A 15 11.27 -7.63 12.82
N ASN A 16 10.36 -6.67 12.90
CA ASN A 16 8.93 -6.93 12.72
C ASN A 16 8.62 -7.48 11.32
N ALA A 17 9.30 -6.97 10.30
CA ALA A 17 9.20 -7.49 8.94
C ALA A 17 9.80 -8.89 8.80
N ALA A 18 10.94 -9.16 9.46
CA ALA A 18 11.60 -10.46 9.44
C ALA A 18 10.69 -11.58 9.95
N THR A 19 9.92 -11.35 11.01
CA THR A 19 8.95 -12.33 11.53
C THR A 19 7.91 -12.72 10.48
N ARG A 20 7.41 -11.76 9.69
CA ARG A 20 6.43 -12.02 8.62
C ARG A 20 7.04 -12.75 7.44
N VAL A 21 8.19 -12.30 6.95
CA VAL A 21 8.88 -12.95 5.82
C VAL A 21 9.29 -14.38 6.17
N HIS A 22 9.75 -14.63 7.40
CA HIS A 22 10.12 -15.97 7.83
C HIS A 22 8.92 -16.92 7.88
N ALA A 23 7.75 -16.44 8.32
CA ALA A 23 6.52 -17.22 8.35
C ALA A 23 6.02 -17.57 6.94
N GLU A 24 6.17 -16.66 5.97
CA GLU A 24 5.65 -16.85 4.61
C GLU A 24 6.65 -17.55 3.67
N GLN A 25 7.96 -17.36 3.87
CA GLN A 25 9.02 -17.82 2.96
C GLN A 25 10.25 -18.36 3.72
N PRO A 26 10.13 -19.50 4.43
CA PRO A 26 11.18 -19.99 5.33
C PRO A 26 12.47 -20.47 4.64
N LEU A 27 12.45 -20.68 3.32
CA LEU A 27 13.55 -21.31 2.55
C LEU A 27 14.33 -20.34 1.64
N LEU A 28 14.15 -19.03 1.79
CA LEU A 28 14.90 -18.05 0.99
C LEU A 28 16.41 -18.06 1.31
N PRO A 29 17.29 -17.96 0.29
CA PRO A 29 18.71 -17.71 0.51
C PRO A 29 18.94 -16.45 1.35
N ARG A 30 19.95 -16.44 2.24
CA ARG A 30 20.17 -15.33 3.21
C ARG A 30 20.23 -13.94 2.56
N GLY A 31 20.86 -13.81 1.38
CA GLY A 31 20.97 -12.53 0.67
C GLY A 31 19.62 -12.03 0.14
N ASP A 32 18.82 -12.94 -0.44
CA ASP A 32 17.49 -12.62 -0.95
C ASP A 32 16.49 -12.40 0.19
N PHE A 33 16.66 -13.12 1.30
CA PHE A 33 15.87 -12.95 2.52
C PHE A 33 16.04 -11.54 3.10
N ALA A 34 17.28 -11.08 3.27
CA ALA A 34 17.58 -9.75 3.81
C ALA A 34 16.94 -8.61 2.98
N LYS A 35 17.00 -8.75 1.65
CA LYS A 35 16.36 -7.81 0.72
C LYS A 35 14.84 -7.87 0.80
N GLN A 36 14.28 -9.07 0.94
CA GLN A 36 12.85 -9.28 1.12
C GLN A 36 12.35 -8.68 2.44
N VAL A 37 13.08 -8.86 3.54
CA VAL A 37 12.79 -8.22 4.84
C VAL A 37 12.79 -6.70 4.72
N PHE A 38 13.78 -6.13 4.03
CA PHE A 38 13.81 -4.68 3.79
C PHE A 38 12.59 -4.22 2.99
N ARG A 39 12.24 -4.91 1.90
CA ARG A 39 11.06 -4.57 1.08
C ARG A 39 9.76 -4.65 1.89
N GLU A 40 9.63 -5.69 2.71
CA GLU A 40 8.49 -5.88 3.60
C GLU A 40 8.39 -4.77 4.66
N ALA A 41 9.53 -4.36 5.23
CA ALA A 41 9.60 -3.25 6.17
C ALA A 41 9.28 -1.92 5.48
N PHE A 42 9.79 -1.69 4.26
CA PHE A 42 9.50 -0.51 3.45
C PHE A 42 8.01 -0.34 3.17
N LEU A 43 7.31 -1.45 2.94
CA LEU A 43 5.86 -1.42 2.79
C LEU A 43 5.13 -1.11 4.09
N ASP A 44 5.66 -1.40 5.28
CA ASP A 44 5.04 -0.91 6.53
C ASP A 44 4.98 0.60 6.58
N LEU A 45 6.02 1.28 6.11
CA LEU A 45 6.02 2.74 6.02
C LEU A 45 4.98 3.21 4.98
N CYS A 46 4.98 2.59 3.80
CA CYS A 46 4.07 2.97 2.72
C CYS A 46 2.59 2.73 3.05
N PHE A 47 2.26 1.71 3.85
CA PHE A 47 0.90 1.37 4.24
C PHE A 47 0.46 1.96 5.58
N ALA A 48 1.32 2.73 6.25
CA ALA A 48 0.97 3.34 7.52
C ALA A 48 -0.27 4.26 7.38
N PRO A 49 -1.18 4.25 8.38
CA PRO A 49 -2.44 5.00 8.32
C PRO A 49 -2.23 6.52 8.38
N THR A 50 -1.10 6.97 8.93
CA THR A 50 -0.76 8.38 9.10
C THR A 50 0.51 8.70 8.34
N ALA A 51 0.61 9.95 7.88
CA ALA A 51 1.80 10.45 7.25
C ALA A 51 3.00 10.24 8.18
N VAL A 52 4.07 9.64 7.66
CA VAL A 52 5.24 9.36 8.50
C VAL A 52 5.97 10.64 8.87
N GLU A 53 6.24 10.82 10.16
CA GLU A 53 7.01 11.95 10.69
C GLU A 53 8.51 11.64 10.62
N VAL A 54 9.36 12.67 10.50
CA VAL A 54 10.83 12.54 10.35
C VAL A 54 11.42 11.61 11.40
N GLN A 55 11.01 11.77 12.66
CA GLN A 55 11.48 10.98 13.81
C GLN A 55 11.11 9.49 13.76
N ASN A 56 10.16 9.11 12.91
CA ASN A 56 9.67 7.74 12.78
C ASN A 56 10.13 7.08 11.47
N VAL A 57 10.94 7.77 10.65
CA VAL A 57 11.53 7.22 9.43
C VAL A 57 12.93 6.67 9.76
N PRO A 58 13.28 5.45 9.33
CA PRO A 58 14.65 4.97 9.41
C PRO A 58 15.63 5.96 8.79
N ILE A 59 16.81 6.15 9.40
CA ILE A 59 17.78 7.16 8.95
C ILE A 59 18.18 7.00 7.48
N THR A 60 18.22 5.76 6.99
CA THR A 60 18.52 5.42 5.60
C THR A 60 17.45 5.90 4.61
N LEU A 61 16.25 6.23 5.08
CA LEU A 61 15.10 6.68 4.30
C LEU A 61 14.70 8.14 4.62
N ALA A 62 15.40 8.81 5.54
CA ALA A 62 15.04 10.16 5.98
C ALA A 62 14.97 11.17 4.82
N LEU A 63 15.87 11.07 3.85
CA LEU A 63 15.87 11.92 2.65
C LEU A 63 14.72 11.62 1.67
N ASP A 64 14.10 10.45 1.79
CA ASP A 64 12.98 10.02 0.94
C ASP A 64 11.62 10.20 1.63
N GLN A 65 11.55 10.84 2.81
CA GLN A 65 10.31 11.01 3.58
C GLN A 65 9.16 11.59 2.73
N ALA A 66 9.39 12.68 1.99
CA ALA A 66 8.35 13.31 1.18
C ALA A 66 7.80 12.35 0.12
N ARG A 67 8.68 11.57 -0.53
CA ARG A 67 8.28 10.54 -1.49
C ARG A 67 7.50 9.41 -0.82
N ILE A 68 7.88 9.02 0.40
CA ILE A 68 7.14 8.02 1.18
C ILE A 68 5.74 8.53 1.52
N GLN A 69 5.59 9.79 1.91
CA GLN A 69 4.28 10.40 2.18
C GLN A 69 3.40 10.47 0.93
N GLU A 70 3.97 10.77 -0.24
CA GLU A 70 3.26 10.70 -1.52
C GLU A 70 2.77 9.26 -1.80
N LEU A 71 3.61 8.26 -1.56
CA LEU A 71 3.23 6.84 -1.70
C LEU A 71 2.13 6.44 -0.71
N GLN A 72 2.21 6.91 0.55
CA GLN A 72 1.18 6.68 1.58
C GLN A 72 -0.17 7.23 1.14
N ASN A 73 -0.21 8.49 0.69
CA ASN A 73 -1.43 9.11 0.21
C ASN A 73 -2.01 8.36 -0.99
N GLU A 74 -1.18 8.00 -1.96
CA GLU A 74 -1.65 7.29 -3.14
C GLU A 74 -2.18 5.88 -2.82
N ILE A 75 -1.53 5.14 -1.92
CA ILE A 75 -2.03 3.85 -1.43
C ILE A 75 -3.41 4.04 -0.78
N GLN A 76 -3.58 5.04 0.08
CA GLN A 76 -4.85 5.29 0.74
C GLN A 76 -5.97 5.65 -0.25
N VAL A 77 -5.66 6.46 -1.26
CA VAL A 77 -6.60 6.81 -2.35
C VAL A 77 -7.01 5.57 -3.14
N LEU A 78 -6.05 4.71 -3.52
CA LEU A 78 -6.32 3.51 -4.30
C LEU A 78 -7.10 2.46 -3.50
N LEU A 79 -6.76 2.26 -2.23
CA LEU A 79 -7.49 1.38 -1.32
C LEU A 79 -8.93 1.87 -1.13
N SER A 80 -9.09 3.16 -0.83
CA SER A 80 -10.40 3.80 -0.65
C SER A 80 -11.25 3.68 -1.92
N THR A 81 -10.65 3.90 -3.09
CA THR A 81 -11.32 3.72 -4.38
C THR A 81 -11.80 2.28 -4.53
N GLY A 82 -10.94 1.29 -4.31
CA GLY A 82 -11.30 -0.13 -4.43
C GLY A 82 -12.43 -0.54 -3.51
N VAL A 83 -12.38 -0.17 -2.23
CA VAL A 83 -13.42 -0.56 -1.26
C VAL A 83 -14.75 0.14 -1.52
N LEU A 84 -14.74 1.40 -1.96
CA LEU A 84 -15.96 2.13 -2.31
C LEU A 84 -16.57 1.59 -3.60
N CYS A 85 -15.76 1.27 -4.60
CA CYS A 85 -16.20 0.60 -5.82
C CYS A 85 -16.84 -0.76 -5.51
N ALA A 86 -16.19 -1.57 -4.66
CA ALA A 86 -16.73 -2.86 -4.20
C ALA A 86 -18.04 -2.70 -3.41
N LEU A 87 -18.12 -1.69 -2.54
CA LEU A 87 -19.33 -1.34 -1.80
C LEU A 87 -20.46 -1.01 -2.78
N VAL A 88 -20.25 -0.06 -3.68
CA VAL A 88 -21.25 0.39 -4.65
C VAL A 88 -21.70 -0.77 -5.55
N LYS A 89 -20.75 -1.56 -6.09
CA LYS A 89 -21.05 -2.74 -6.92
C LYS A 89 -21.91 -3.73 -6.16
N GLY A 90 -21.55 -4.06 -4.92
CA GLY A 90 -22.29 -4.99 -4.06
C GLY A 90 -23.68 -4.48 -3.68
N THR A 91 -23.81 -3.20 -3.35
CA THR A 91 -25.10 -2.62 -2.93
C THR A 91 -26.04 -2.38 -4.09
N CYS A 92 -25.53 -2.00 -5.27
CA CYS A 92 -26.35 -1.62 -6.43
C CYS A 92 -26.49 -2.73 -7.46
N LYS A 93 -25.82 -3.88 -7.29
CA LYS A 93 -25.80 -5.00 -8.25
C LYS A 93 -25.39 -4.54 -9.65
N MET A 94 -24.42 -3.63 -9.71
CA MET A 94 -23.93 -3.06 -10.97
C MET A 94 -23.24 -4.12 -11.83
N ASN A 95 -23.42 -4.02 -13.15
CA ASN A 95 -22.63 -4.79 -14.10
C ASN A 95 -21.20 -4.19 -14.23
N ASP A 96 -20.31 -4.90 -14.93
CA ASP A 96 -18.92 -4.47 -15.05
C ASP A 96 -18.76 -3.14 -15.81
N THR A 97 -19.62 -2.84 -16.77
CA THR A 97 -19.60 -1.57 -17.52
C THR A 97 -19.97 -0.38 -16.63
N GLU A 98 -21.02 -0.52 -15.83
CA GLU A 98 -21.44 0.50 -14.85
C GLU A 98 -20.35 0.70 -13.79
N HIS A 99 -19.76 -0.39 -13.31
CA HIS A 99 -18.66 -0.35 -12.35
C HIS A 99 -17.43 0.39 -12.90
N LEU A 100 -17.08 0.18 -14.17
CA LEU A 100 -15.99 0.90 -14.84
C LEU A 100 -16.26 2.42 -14.95
N ALA A 101 -17.53 2.84 -15.03
CA ALA A 101 -17.90 4.26 -15.11
C ALA A 101 -17.89 4.96 -13.74
N VAL A 102 -18.13 4.22 -12.65
CA VAL A 102 -18.15 4.75 -11.28
C VAL A 102 -16.75 5.05 -10.76
N ALA A 103 -15.79 4.17 -11.02
CA ALA A 103 -14.47 4.26 -10.43
C ALA A 103 -13.69 5.56 -10.72
N PRO A 104 -13.70 6.12 -11.95
CA PRO A 104 -13.04 7.39 -12.22
C PRO A 104 -13.60 8.56 -11.40
N LYS A 105 -14.91 8.56 -11.12
CA LYS A 105 -15.56 9.61 -10.31
C LYS A 105 -15.11 9.54 -8.85
N ILE A 106 -15.10 8.33 -8.29
CA ILE A 106 -14.64 8.09 -6.91
C ILE A 106 -13.16 8.45 -6.78
N LEU A 107 -12.33 8.00 -7.73
CA LEU A 107 -10.90 8.30 -7.75
C LEU A 107 -10.66 9.82 -7.82
N ALA A 108 -11.36 10.52 -8.71
CA ALA A 108 -11.22 11.97 -8.86
C ALA A 108 -11.63 12.73 -7.58
N CYS A 109 -12.68 12.30 -6.89
CA CYS A 109 -13.07 12.86 -5.59
C CYS A 109 -11.96 12.68 -4.55
N LEU A 110 -11.38 11.48 -4.46
CA LEU A 110 -10.34 11.15 -3.49
C LEU A 110 -8.99 11.83 -3.78
N GLN A 111 -8.74 12.20 -5.04
CA GLN A 111 -7.54 12.95 -5.44
C GLN A 111 -7.69 14.47 -5.29
N SER A 112 -8.87 14.96 -4.90
CA SER A 112 -9.13 16.39 -4.74
C SER A 112 -8.45 16.94 -3.49
N ASN A 113 -7.90 18.16 -3.56
CA ASN A 113 -7.25 18.82 -2.42
C ASN A 113 -8.20 19.18 -1.28
N ASP A 114 -9.49 19.25 -1.58
CA ASP A 114 -10.60 19.58 -0.69
C ASP A 114 -11.48 18.34 -0.44
N VAL A 115 -10.89 17.15 -0.49
CA VAL A 115 -11.56 15.91 -0.13
C VAL A 115 -11.98 15.94 1.34
N THR A 116 -13.26 15.68 1.59
CA THR A 116 -13.82 15.49 2.93
C THR A 116 -14.67 14.23 2.94
N MET A 117 -14.92 13.68 4.14
CA MET A 117 -15.78 12.50 4.25
C MET A 117 -17.19 12.76 3.70
N ASP A 118 -17.73 13.97 3.90
CA ASP A 118 -19.05 14.35 3.40
C ASP A 118 -19.07 14.37 1.87
N ARG A 119 -18.04 14.92 1.22
CA ARG A 119 -17.92 14.91 -0.24
C ARG A 119 -17.77 13.51 -0.81
N VAL A 120 -17.05 12.63 -0.13
CA VAL A 120 -16.94 11.22 -0.52
C VAL A 120 -18.31 10.54 -0.44
N VAL A 121 -19.07 10.78 0.63
CA VAL A 121 -20.44 10.29 0.77
C VAL A 121 -21.33 10.82 -0.34
N GLU A 122 -21.32 12.12 -0.61
CA GLU A 122 -22.08 12.75 -1.70
C GLU A 122 -21.74 12.13 -3.06
N THR A 123 -20.46 11.94 -3.36
CA THR A 123 -20.00 11.31 -4.59
C THR A 123 -20.53 9.88 -4.68
N VAL A 124 -20.46 9.10 -3.60
CA VAL A 124 -20.97 7.73 -3.57
C VAL A 124 -22.50 7.70 -3.74
N VAL A 125 -23.24 8.62 -3.12
CA VAL A 125 -24.69 8.75 -3.28
C VAL A 125 -25.06 9.10 -4.72
N GLU A 126 -24.33 10.04 -5.35
CA GLU A 126 -24.53 10.42 -6.75
C GLU A 126 -24.34 9.23 -7.70
N VAL A 127 -23.22 8.49 -7.56
CA VAL A 127 -22.91 7.38 -8.45
C VAL A 127 -23.75 6.13 -8.19
N SER A 128 -24.22 5.94 -6.95
CA SER A 128 -25.04 4.78 -6.58
C SER A 128 -26.54 5.00 -6.79
N GLY A 129 -26.99 6.26 -6.83
CA GLY A 129 -28.41 6.62 -6.81
C GLY A 129 -29.11 6.28 -5.48
N LYS A 130 -28.37 5.99 -4.40
CA LYS A 130 -28.91 5.55 -3.11
C LYS A 130 -28.57 6.55 -2.00
N HIS A 131 -29.58 7.23 -1.48
CA HIS A 131 -29.41 8.20 -0.39
C HIS A 131 -29.05 7.58 0.96
N SER A 132 -29.20 6.26 1.14
CA SER A 132 -28.91 5.55 2.40
C SER A 132 -27.47 5.03 2.53
N MET A 133 -26.51 5.61 1.78
CA MET A 133 -25.13 5.11 1.72
C MET A 133 -24.18 5.70 2.77
N ASP A 134 -24.54 6.78 3.47
CA ASP A 134 -23.63 7.51 4.38
C ASP A 134 -22.94 6.62 5.42
N GLN A 135 -23.72 5.90 6.25
CA GLN A 135 -23.16 5.03 7.28
C GLN A 135 -22.31 3.88 6.69
N LEU A 136 -22.69 3.37 5.52
CA LEU A 136 -21.96 2.30 4.86
C LEU A 136 -20.61 2.79 4.33
N VAL A 137 -20.56 4.00 3.76
CA VAL A 137 -19.32 4.63 3.29
C VAL A 137 -18.35 4.84 4.45
N ARG A 138 -18.81 5.50 5.52
CA ARG A 138 -17.97 5.76 6.71
C ARG A 138 -17.46 4.48 7.35
N LYS A 139 -18.33 3.46 7.49
CA LYS A 139 -17.93 2.16 8.02
C LYS A 139 -16.94 1.45 7.10
N THR A 140 -17.13 1.53 5.78
CA THR A 140 -16.26 0.85 4.81
C THR A 140 -14.87 1.46 4.77
N LEU A 141 -14.75 2.78 4.90
CA LEU A 141 -13.48 3.51 4.92
C LEU A 141 -12.76 3.48 6.27
N SER A 142 -13.41 3.01 7.33
CA SER A 142 -12.73 2.78 8.61
C SER A 142 -11.66 1.71 8.49
N LYS A 143 -10.48 1.93 9.07
CA LYS A 143 -9.38 0.95 9.17
C LYS A 143 -9.79 -0.35 9.88
N ASP A 144 -10.81 -0.31 10.73
CA ASP A 144 -11.33 -1.51 11.41
C ASP A 144 -12.24 -2.37 10.52
N SER A 145 -12.69 -1.81 9.40
CA SER A 145 -13.51 -2.51 8.41
C SER A 145 -12.80 -3.75 7.90
N LEU A 146 -13.51 -4.89 7.91
CA LEU A 146 -13.03 -6.12 7.29
C LEU A 146 -12.77 -5.93 5.79
N ALA A 147 -13.60 -5.15 5.11
CA ALA A 147 -13.43 -4.87 3.68
C ALA A 147 -12.16 -4.04 3.43
N TYR A 148 -11.90 -3.03 4.26
CA TYR A 148 -10.69 -2.22 4.17
C TYR A 148 -9.44 -3.07 4.40
N ARG A 149 -9.39 -3.82 5.49
CA ARG A 149 -8.25 -4.69 5.81
C ARG A 149 -8.02 -5.79 4.78
N ALA A 150 -9.08 -6.38 4.24
CA ALA A 150 -8.95 -7.37 3.16
C ALA A 150 -8.33 -6.75 1.90
N MET A 151 -8.78 -5.54 1.52
CA MET A 151 -8.23 -4.81 0.38
C MET A 151 -6.77 -4.41 0.60
N GLU A 152 -6.46 -3.89 1.78
CA GLU A 152 -5.11 -3.49 2.20
C GLU A 152 -4.16 -4.67 2.13
N ASN A 153 -4.52 -5.81 2.72
CA ASN A 153 -3.73 -7.04 2.68
C ASN A 153 -3.58 -7.59 1.26
N GLY A 154 -4.65 -7.53 0.45
CA GLY A 154 -4.63 -7.97 -0.94
C GLY A 154 -3.67 -7.14 -1.79
N LEU A 155 -3.79 -5.81 -1.72
CA LEU A 155 -2.91 -4.88 -2.43
C LEU A 155 -1.46 -5.03 -1.97
N ARG A 156 -1.22 -5.15 -0.66
CA ARG A 156 0.12 -5.34 -0.10
C ARG A 156 0.79 -6.60 -0.64
N LYS A 157 0.12 -7.75 -0.57
CA LYS A 157 0.64 -9.03 -1.10
C LYS A 157 0.92 -8.95 -2.59
N LEU A 158 0.03 -8.29 -3.33
CA LEU A 158 0.18 -8.07 -4.76
C LEU A 158 1.38 -7.18 -5.09
N ILE A 159 1.61 -6.08 -4.35
CA ILE A 159 2.81 -5.25 -4.52
C ILE A 159 4.07 -6.08 -4.24
N ILE A 160 4.13 -6.77 -3.09
CA ILE A 160 5.26 -7.63 -2.71
C ILE A 160 5.59 -8.64 -3.81
N ALA A 161 4.57 -9.34 -4.31
CA ALA A 161 4.72 -10.36 -5.34
C ALA A 161 5.25 -9.80 -6.67
N GLN A 162 5.14 -8.49 -6.91
CA GLN A 162 5.67 -7.85 -8.10
C GLN A 162 7.04 -7.20 -7.93
N LEU A 163 7.47 -6.88 -6.70
CA LEU A 163 8.77 -6.22 -6.49
C LEU A 163 9.93 -7.03 -7.09
N GLY A 164 10.75 -6.39 -7.93
CA GLY A 164 11.83 -7.02 -8.70
C GLY A 164 11.41 -7.70 -10.00
N LYS A 165 10.11 -7.77 -10.34
CA LYS A 165 9.66 -8.22 -11.67
C LYS A 165 9.67 -7.03 -12.61
N LYS A 166 10.24 -7.17 -13.82
CA LYS A 166 10.35 -6.05 -14.78
C LYS A 166 9.05 -5.74 -15.55
N ASP A 167 7.99 -6.52 -15.31
CA ASP A 167 6.83 -6.57 -16.19
C ASP A 167 5.51 -6.45 -15.42
N TYR A 168 5.27 -5.23 -14.93
CA TYR A 168 4.10 -4.85 -14.14
C TYR A 168 2.81 -4.71 -14.97
N LEU A 169 2.92 -4.70 -16.30
CA LEU A 169 1.82 -4.40 -17.21
C LEU A 169 1.13 -5.67 -17.75
N ASN A 170 1.74 -6.85 -17.55
CA ASN A 170 1.27 -8.10 -18.13
C ASN A 170 0.30 -8.92 -17.23
N SER A 171 -0.41 -9.82 -17.91
CA SER A 171 -1.70 -10.45 -17.57
C SER A 171 -1.99 -10.95 -16.12
N PRO A 172 -1.07 -11.61 -15.37
CA PRO A 172 -1.43 -12.13 -14.05
C PRO A 172 -1.78 -11.01 -13.05
N PHE A 173 -1.09 -9.87 -13.17
CA PHE A 173 -1.32 -8.71 -12.31
C PHE A 173 -2.72 -8.11 -12.49
N LYS A 174 -3.17 -8.00 -13.73
CA LYS A 174 -4.50 -7.49 -14.06
C LYS A 174 -5.62 -8.41 -13.58
N ALA A 175 -5.41 -9.73 -13.65
CA ALA A 175 -6.38 -10.71 -13.15
C ALA A 175 -6.55 -10.61 -11.62
N GLU A 176 -5.45 -10.53 -10.87
CA GLU A 176 -5.47 -10.35 -9.42
C GLU A 176 -6.13 -9.02 -9.02
N LEU A 177 -5.85 -7.92 -9.74
CA LEU A 177 -6.52 -6.64 -9.52
C LEU A 177 -8.02 -6.68 -9.81
N THR A 178 -8.45 -7.49 -10.78
CA THR A 178 -9.87 -7.68 -11.08
C THR A 178 -10.58 -8.37 -9.91
N GLN A 179 -9.94 -9.34 -9.26
CA GLN A 179 -10.49 -10.00 -8.06
C GLN A 179 -10.65 -9.01 -6.89
N LEU A 180 -9.77 -8.01 -6.81
CA LEU A 180 -9.83 -6.94 -5.80
C LEU A 180 -10.73 -5.76 -6.21
N SER A 181 -11.46 -5.82 -7.32
CA SER A 181 -12.23 -4.68 -7.86
C SER A 181 -11.38 -3.42 -8.11
N LEU A 182 -10.07 -3.60 -8.35
CA LEU A 182 -9.08 -2.56 -8.58
C LEU A 182 -8.64 -2.47 -10.05
N SER A 183 -9.24 -3.27 -10.95
CA SER A 183 -8.91 -3.26 -12.39
C SER A 183 -9.10 -1.88 -13.04
N VAL A 184 -10.03 -1.10 -12.51
CA VAL A 184 -10.32 0.30 -12.86
C VAL A 184 -9.15 1.26 -12.62
N VAL A 185 -8.32 0.97 -11.62
CA VAL A 185 -7.14 1.77 -11.23
C VAL A 185 -5.84 1.03 -11.53
N HIS A 186 -5.89 0.07 -12.46
CA HIS A 186 -4.75 -0.77 -12.85
C HIS A 186 -3.51 0.07 -13.17
N THR A 187 -3.65 1.08 -14.04
CA THR A 187 -2.52 1.92 -14.45
C THR A 187 -1.89 2.68 -13.29
N ASN A 188 -2.71 3.19 -12.36
CA ASN A 188 -2.23 3.85 -11.15
C ASN A 188 -1.48 2.87 -10.26
N ILE A 189 -2.00 1.67 -10.06
CA ILE A 189 -1.34 0.63 -9.26
C ILE A 189 -0.02 0.19 -9.91
N CYS A 190 0.03 -0.07 -11.22
CA CYS A 190 1.29 -0.39 -11.92
C CYS A 190 2.33 0.71 -11.74
N SER A 191 1.92 1.99 -11.87
CA SER A 191 2.80 3.14 -11.65
C SER A 191 3.28 3.24 -10.20
N LEU A 192 2.40 2.99 -9.23
CA LEU A 192 2.73 2.93 -7.81
C LEU A 192 3.76 1.83 -7.54
N VAL A 193 3.51 0.59 -7.99
CA VAL A 193 4.43 -0.55 -7.81
C VAL A 193 5.79 -0.24 -8.41
N GLY A 194 5.85 0.33 -9.62
CA GLY A 194 7.11 0.69 -10.25
C GLY A 194 7.88 1.78 -9.48
N ARG A 195 7.20 2.72 -8.83
CA ARG A 195 7.85 3.73 -7.96
C ARG A 195 8.35 3.12 -6.66
N ILE A 196 7.56 2.28 -6.01
CA ILE A 196 7.96 1.54 -4.80
C ILE A 196 9.18 0.67 -5.10
N ASP A 197 9.15 -0.09 -6.19
CA ASP A 197 10.25 -0.97 -6.60
C ASP A 197 11.53 -0.17 -6.83
N ARG A 198 11.48 0.90 -7.65
CA ARG A 198 12.65 1.75 -7.89
C ARG A 198 13.22 2.37 -6.62
N LEU A 199 12.37 2.91 -5.76
CA LEU A 199 12.80 3.56 -4.52
C LEU A 199 13.41 2.56 -3.54
N SER A 200 12.75 1.41 -3.35
CA SER A 200 13.25 0.33 -2.50
C SER A 200 14.56 -0.25 -3.04
N GLU A 201 14.67 -0.46 -4.35
CA GLU A 201 15.87 -1.01 -4.99
C GLU A 201 17.05 -0.05 -4.87
N PHE A 202 16.84 1.24 -5.16
CA PHE A 202 17.88 2.26 -5.01
C PHE A 202 18.37 2.33 -3.57
N ASN A 203 17.45 2.41 -2.62
CA ASN A 203 17.80 2.52 -1.20
C ASN A 203 18.56 1.27 -0.72
N TRP A 204 18.12 0.08 -1.13
CA TRP A 204 18.81 -1.17 -0.85
C TRP A 204 20.25 -1.13 -1.38
N GLN A 205 20.46 -0.72 -2.63
CA GLN A 205 21.80 -0.69 -3.25
C GLN A 205 22.75 0.28 -2.54
N VAL A 206 22.27 1.46 -2.14
CA VAL A 206 23.08 2.46 -1.44
C VAL A 206 23.41 2.04 -0.01
N HIS A 207 22.46 1.44 0.70
CA HIS A 207 22.56 1.15 2.13
C HIS A 207 22.73 -0.34 2.45
N VAL A 208 23.04 -1.19 1.47
CA VAL A 208 23.18 -2.65 1.65
C VAL A 208 24.10 -3.03 2.80
N GLN A 209 25.19 -2.28 3.00
CA GLN A 209 26.15 -2.53 4.07
C GLN A 209 25.57 -2.23 5.47
N TRP A 210 24.67 -1.25 5.57
CA TRP A 210 23.95 -0.96 6.81
C TRP A 210 22.94 -2.07 7.11
N TYR A 211 22.14 -2.46 6.13
CA TYR A 211 21.15 -3.53 6.29
C TYR A 211 21.78 -4.90 6.55
N ALA A 212 22.93 -5.20 5.96
CA ALA A 212 23.69 -6.43 6.23
C ALA A 212 24.19 -6.50 7.68
N LYS A 213 24.57 -5.36 8.28
CA LYS A 213 24.95 -5.31 9.70
C LYS A 213 23.74 -5.56 10.60
N ILE A 214 22.63 -4.89 10.35
CA ILE A 214 21.38 -5.05 11.12
C ILE A 214 20.90 -6.50 11.07
N ASN A 215 20.89 -7.13 9.88
CA ASN A 215 20.47 -8.52 9.75
C ASN A 215 21.36 -9.51 10.52
N ARG A 216 22.67 -9.25 10.69
CA ARG A 216 23.51 -10.09 11.56
C ARG A 216 23.06 -10.07 13.02
N PHE A 217 22.45 -8.99 13.49
CA PHE A 217 21.87 -8.89 14.83
C PHE A 217 20.48 -9.52 14.94
N ILE A 218 19.73 -9.59 13.85
CA ILE A 218 18.38 -10.19 13.82
C ILE A 218 18.46 -11.73 13.78
N PHE A 219 19.51 -12.31 13.18
CA PHE A 219 19.63 -13.77 12.94
C PHE A 219 20.75 -14.47 13.75
N ASN A 220 21.32 -13.81 14.75
CA ASN A 220 22.16 -14.44 15.78
C ASN A 220 21.34 -14.65 17.06
#